data_AF-A0A970HAZ6-F1
#
_entry.id   AF-A0A970HAZ6-F1
#
_cell.length_a   1.000
_cell.length_b   1.000
_cell.length_c   1.000
_cell.angle_alpha   90.00
_cell.angle_beta   90.00
_cell.angle_gamma   90.00
#
_symmetry.space_group_name_H-M   'P 1'
#
loop_
_entity.id
_entity.type
_entity.pdbx_description
1 polymer ?
#
loop_
_entity_poly.entity_id
_entity_poly.type
_entity_poly.pdbx_seq_one_letter_code
_entity_poly.pdbx_strand_id
1 'polypeptide(L)'
;MSRGENRTATRRRLWPLWLIALLVMLAAAVYQRRTGPTYPVRGTAPAGGETISYRLPRSAIAGTDAAISIPAVPGVTGELRWRRLRSDDDWREVPLAHDGGHLHAALPAQPPAGKVEYLLRLHTPAGETVA
;
A
#
# COMPACT_ATOMS: atom_id res chain seq x y z
N MET A 1 -11.53 75.01 6.17
CA MET A 1 -11.09 74.47 4.86
C MET A 1 -10.24 73.23 5.12
N SER A 2 -10.27 72.24 4.21
CA SER A 2 -9.66 70.88 4.29
C SER A 2 -10.58 69.82 4.92
N ARG A 3 -11.57 69.30 4.18
CA ARG A 3 -11.53 68.25 3.13
C ARG A 3 -11.37 66.85 3.75
N GLY A 4 -12.52 66.23 4.05
CA GLY A 4 -12.62 64.84 4.48
C GLY A 4 -12.28 63.88 3.34
N GLU A 5 -11.41 62.92 3.64
CA GLU A 5 -11.09 61.81 2.75
C GLU A 5 -11.80 60.55 3.28
N ASN A 6 -13.00 60.30 2.77
CA ASN A 6 -13.71 59.06 3.01
C ASN A 6 -13.09 57.96 2.15
N ARG A 7 -12.18 57.17 2.75
CA ARG A 7 -11.67 55.93 2.16
C ARG A 7 -12.83 54.93 2.06
N THR A 8 -13.43 54.83 0.88
CA THR A 8 -14.38 53.77 0.54
C THR A 8 -13.65 52.43 0.58
N ALA A 9 -13.72 51.76 1.73
CA ALA A 9 -13.28 50.38 1.87
C ALA A 9 -14.22 49.49 1.04
N THR A 10 -13.84 49.22 -0.20
CA THR A 10 -14.49 48.22 -1.05
C THR A 10 -14.45 46.90 -0.29
N ARG A 11 -15.60 46.46 0.24
CA ARG A 11 -15.76 45.21 0.99
C ARG A 11 -15.54 44.06 0.01
N ARG A 12 -14.27 43.76 -0.26
CA ARG A 12 -13.83 42.74 -1.21
C ARG A 12 -14.42 41.43 -0.71
N ARG A 13 -15.42 40.92 -1.42
CA ARG A 13 -16.19 39.74 -1.05
C ARG A 13 -15.20 38.57 -0.98
N LEU A 14 -14.75 38.18 0.21
CA LEU A 14 -13.67 37.20 0.44
C LEU A 14 -14.06 35.76 0.05
N TRP A 15 -15.30 35.53 -0.38
CA TRP A 15 -15.82 34.22 -0.74
C TRP A 15 -15.05 33.45 -1.84
N PRO A 16 -14.42 34.06 -2.87
CA PRO A 16 -13.69 33.26 -3.86
C PRO A 16 -12.38 32.73 -3.27
N LEU A 17 -11.79 33.43 -2.30
CA LEU A 17 -10.62 32.93 -1.56
C LEU A 17 -11.00 31.74 -0.68
N TRP A 18 -12.17 31.79 -0.03
CA TRP A 18 -12.70 30.66 0.72
C TRP A 18 -13.03 29.45 -0.17
N LEU A 19 -13.55 29.67 -1.38
CA LEU A 19 -13.82 28.59 -2.33
C LEU A 19 -12.51 27.94 -2.84
N ILE A 20 -11.49 28.74 -3.15
CA ILE A 20 -10.15 28.23 -3.50
C ILE A 20 -9.53 27.47 -2.33
N ALA A 21 -9.62 28.00 -1.10
CA ALA A 21 -9.13 27.31 0.09
C ALA A 21 -9.82 25.95 0.30
N LEU A 22 -11.14 25.88 0.09
CA LEU A 22 -11.90 24.64 0.17
C LEU A 22 -11.43 23.61 -0.87
N LEU A 23 -11.21 24.04 -2.12
CA LEU A 23 -10.69 23.18 -3.19
C LEU A 23 -9.29 22.64 -2.87
N VAL A 24 -8.39 23.50 -2.37
CA VAL A 24 -7.04 23.10 -1.94
C VAL A 24 -7.11 22.09 -0.79
N MET A 25 -7.98 22.32 0.19
CA MET A 25 -8.16 21.41 1.32
C MET A 25 -8.68 20.03 0.85
N LEU A 26 -9.67 19.99 -0.04
CA LEU A 26 -10.18 18.75 -0.62
C LEU A 26 -9.10 18.02 -1.43
N ALA A 27 -8.33 18.73 -2.24
CA ALA A 27 -7.23 18.15 -3.00
C ALA A 27 -6.16 17.55 -2.07
N ALA A 28 -5.77 18.26 -1.01
CA ALA A 28 -4.84 17.79 0.00
C ALA A 28 -5.38 16.54 0.74
N ALA A 29 -6.66 16.54 1.12
CA ALA A 29 -7.29 15.40 1.77
C ALA A 29 -7.32 14.16 0.87
N VAL A 30 -7.64 14.33 -0.42
CA VAL A 30 -7.61 13.22 -1.40
C VAL A 30 -6.19 12.73 -1.62
N TYR A 31 -5.21 13.63 -1.70
CA TYR A 31 -3.80 13.27 -1.86
C TYR A 31 -3.30 12.47 -0.66
N GLN A 32 -3.50 12.98 0.57
CA GLN A 32 -3.14 12.29 1.81
C GLN A 32 -3.86 10.95 1.96
N ARG A 33 -5.14 10.89 1.56
CA ARG A 33 -5.88 9.63 1.57
C ARG A 33 -5.23 8.64 0.63
N ARG A 34 -4.88 9.01 -0.61
CA ARG A 34 -4.27 8.10 -1.60
C ARG A 34 -2.83 7.69 -1.27
N THR A 35 -2.04 8.57 -0.67
CA THR A 35 -0.63 8.30 -0.29
C THR A 35 -0.50 7.75 1.12
N GLY A 36 -1.62 7.41 1.77
CA GLY A 36 -1.62 6.83 3.11
C GLY A 36 -0.65 5.63 3.20
N PRO A 37 0.07 5.48 4.32
CA PRO A 37 1.09 4.44 4.49
C PRO A 37 0.54 3.00 4.41
N THR A 38 -0.78 2.85 4.47
CA THR A 38 -1.53 1.59 4.54
C THR A 38 -1.91 1.03 3.15
N TYR A 39 -1.65 1.73 2.05
CA TYR A 39 -2.11 1.27 0.73
C TYR A 39 -1.40 -0.02 0.32
N PRO A 40 -2.09 -1.14 0.07
CA PRO A 40 -1.44 -2.38 -0.35
C PRO A 40 -0.80 -2.18 -1.73
N VAL A 41 0.35 -2.83 -1.96
CA VAL A 41 0.92 -2.93 -3.30
C VAL A 41 0.01 -3.84 -4.11
N ARG A 42 -0.50 -3.30 -5.22
CA ARG A 42 -1.31 -4.05 -6.18
C ARG A 42 -0.52 -4.12 -7.47
N GLY A 43 -0.46 -5.30 -8.05
CA GLY A 43 0.24 -5.54 -9.29
C GLY A 43 -0.30 -6.78 -9.99
N THR A 44 0.25 -7.02 -11.17
CA THR A 44 -0.04 -8.19 -11.97
C THR A 44 1.29 -8.83 -12.34
N ALA A 45 1.44 -10.12 -12.11
CA ALA A 45 2.61 -10.90 -12.50
C ALA A 45 2.19 -12.04 -13.43
N PRO A 46 2.93 -12.30 -14.53
CA PRO A 46 2.72 -13.51 -15.31
C PRO A 46 3.21 -14.72 -14.50
N ALA A 47 2.36 -15.74 -14.35
CA ALA A 47 2.73 -16.99 -13.70
C ALA A 47 1.93 -18.14 -14.32
N GLY A 48 2.62 -19.22 -14.72
CA GLY A 48 1.98 -20.41 -15.27
C GLY A 48 1.25 -20.18 -16.61
N GLY A 49 1.61 -19.13 -17.36
CA GLY A 49 0.94 -18.76 -18.61
C GLY A 49 -0.28 -17.86 -18.43
N GLU A 50 -0.67 -17.52 -17.20
CA GLU A 50 -1.76 -16.61 -16.87
C GLU A 50 -1.24 -15.36 -16.13
N THR A 51 -1.99 -14.25 -16.17
CA THR A 51 -1.64 -13.03 -15.44
C THR A 51 -2.35 -13.02 -14.08
N ILE A 52 -1.60 -13.18 -12.99
CA ILE A 52 -2.14 -13.18 -11.63
C ILE A 52 -2.15 -11.76 -11.08
N SER A 53 -3.32 -11.27 -10.69
CA SER A 53 -3.42 -10.03 -9.91
C SER A 53 -3.15 -10.32 -8.43
N TYR A 54 -2.20 -9.61 -7.83
CA TYR A 54 -1.85 -9.76 -6.42
C TYR A 54 -2.11 -8.48 -5.63
N ARG A 55 -2.36 -8.65 -4.32
CA ARG A 55 -2.52 -7.56 -3.36
C ARG A 55 -1.66 -7.86 -2.13
N LEU A 56 -0.53 -7.18 -2.03
CA LEU A 56 0.43 -7.34 -0.95
C LEU A 56 0.24 -6.23 0.11
N PRO A 57 -0.18 -6.56 1.34
CA PRO A 57 -0.43 -5.56 2.38
C PRO A 57 0.87 -4.89 2.88
N ARG A 58 0.94 -3.56 2.88
CA ARG A 58 2.10 -2.81 3.41
C ARG A 58 2.03 -2.50 4.91
N SER A 59 0.93 -2.85 5.55
CA SER A 59 0.69 -2.62 6.98
C SER A 59 -0.22 -3.70 7.53
N ALA A 60 0.07 -4.15 8.74
CA ALA A 60 -0.76 -5.08 9.51
C ALA A 60 -0.94 -4.54 10.93
N ILE A 61 -1.90 -5.09 11.66
CA ILE A 61 -2.10 -4.77 13.07
C ILE A 61 -0.92 -5.36 13.85
N ALA A 62 -0.28 -4.54 14.68
CA ALA A 62 0.84 -4.98 15.51
C ALA A 62 0.38 -6.10 16.46
N GLY A 63 1.20 -7.15 16.61
CA GLY A 63 0.86 -8.31 17.44
C GLY A 63 -0.06 -9.34 16.79
N THR A 64 -0.49 -9.15 15.53
CA THR A 64 -1.20 -10.19 14.75
C THR A 64 -0.42 -10.57 13.51
N ASP A 65 -0.56 -11.82 13.08
CA ASP A 65 0.00 -12.28 11.83
C ASP A 65 -0.64 -11.56 10.63
N ALA A 66 0.18 -11.15 9.67
CA ALA A 66 -0.31 -10.54 8.44
C ALA A 66 -0.59 -11.64 7.41
N ALA A 67 -1.86 -11.85 7.09
CA ALA A 67 -2.27 -12.78 6.04
C ALA A 67 -1.94 -12.19 4.65
N ILE A 68 -1.19 -12.96 3.87
CA ILE A 68 -0.91 -12.71 2.46
C ILE A 68 -1.63 -13.79 1.67
N SER A 69 -2.45 -13.39 0.69
CA SER A 69 -3.22 -14.30 -0.14
C SER A 69 -3.19 -13.82 -1.58
N ILE A 70 -2.94 -14.75 -2.50
CA ILE A 70 -3.01 -14.54 -3.93
C ILE A 70 -3.89 -15.63 -4.57
N PRO A 71 -4.52 -15.38 -5.72
CA PRO A 71 -5.23 -16.41 -6.46
C PRO A 71 -4.30 -17.58 -6.79
N ALA A 72 -4.76 -18.80 -6.57
CA ALA A 72 -4.02 -19.98 -6.96
C ALA A 72 -4.18 -20.22 -8.46
N VAL A 73 -3.07 -20.53 -9.12
CA VAL A 73 -3.04 -20.96 -10.52
C VAL A 73 -2.55 -22.40 -10.58
N PRO A 74 -3.16 -23.28 -11.39
CA PRO A 74 -2.76 -24.67 -11.50
C PRO A 74 -1.27 -24.81 -11.84
N GLY A 75 -0.55 -25.63 -11.06
CA GLY A 75 0.89 -25.87 -11.27
C GLY A 75 1.80 -24.72 -10.80
N VAL A 76 1.24 -23.64 -10.23
CA VAL A 76 2.01 -22.57 -9.59
C VAL A 76 2.11 -22.85 -8.10
N THR A 77 3.34 -22.87 -7.59
CA THR A 77 3.63 -22.91 -6.15
C THR A 77 4.40 -21.65 -5.78
N GLY A 78 4.63 -21.40 -4.50
CA GLY A 78 5.45 -20.27 -4.11
C GLY A 78 5.86 -20.25 -2.67
N GLU A 79 6.72 -19.29 -2.35
CA GLU A 79 7.26 -19.04 -1.03
C GLU A 79 7.22 -17.54 -0.72
N LEU A 80 6.88 -17.22 0.52
CA LEU A 80 7.02 -15.91 1.11
C LEU A 80 8.41 -15.83 1.74
N ARG A 81 9.28 -14.95 1.23
CA ARG A 81 10.57 -14.65 1.87
C ARG A 81 10.46 -13.35 2.63
N TRP A 82 10.90 -13.32 3.88
CA TRP A 82 10.87 -12.11 4.68
C TRP A 82 12.03 -12.00 5.65
N ARG A 83 12.36 -10.76 6.04
CA ARG A 83 13.34 -10.44 7.09
C ARG A 83 13.00 -9.11 7.75
N ARG A 84 13.62 -8.81 8.89
CA ARG A 84 13.49 -7.47 9.50
C ARG A 84 14.23 -6.43 8.68
N LEU A 85 13.56 -5.31 8.44
CA LEU A 85 14.11 -4.18 7.69
C LEU A 85 15.30 -3.60 8.46
N ARG A 86 16.42 -3.39 7.77
CA ARG A 86 17.69 -2.89 8.35
C ARG A 86 18.24 -3.78 9.47
N SER A 87 18.14 -5.09 9.30
CA SER A 87 18.84 -6.08 10.14
C SER A 87 19.79 -6.91 9.28
N ASP A 88 20.79 -7.50 9.92
CA ASP A 88 21.64 -8.55 9.33
C ASP A 88 21.00 -9.94 9.46
N ASP A 89 19.68 -10.02 9.67
CA ASP A 89 18.97 -11.30 9.71
C ASP A 89 18.96 -11.95 8.33
N ASP A 90 19.14 -13.27 8.32
CA ASP A 90 18.90 -14.09 7.15
C ASP A 90 17.43 -14.05 6.72
N TRP A 91 17.21 -14.21 5.42
CA TRP A 91 15.87 -14.35 4.85
C TRP A 91 15.21 -15.62 5.38
N ARG A 92 14.00 -15.46 5.92
CA ARG A 92 13.14 -16.56 6.34
C ARG A 92 12.17 -16.88 5.23
N GLU A 93 12.01 -18.16 4.95
CA GLU A 93 11.17 -18.66 3.86
C GLU A 93 9.98 -19.40 4.46
N VAL A 94 8.79 -19.04 4.00
CA VAL A 94 7.53 -19.65 4.43
C VAL A 94 6.82 -20.14 3.16
N PRO A 95 6.61 -21.45 2.98
CA PRO A 95 5.90 -21.97 1.82
C PRO A 95 4.46 -21.46 1.80
N LEU A 96 3.96 -21.11 0.62
CA LEU A 96 2.55 -20.76 0.44
C LEU A 96 1.71 -22.03 0.53
N ALA A 97 0.73 -22.04 1.43
CA ALA A 97 -0.27 -23.11 1.53
C ALA A 97 -1.38 -22.89 0.49
N HIS A 98 -1.91 -23.98 -0.07
CA HIS A 98 -2.98 -23.95 -1.06
C HIS A 98 -4.31 -24.34 -0.41
N ASP A 99 -5.36 -23.52 -0.54
CA ASP A 99 -6.68 -23.78 0.07
C ASP A 99 -7.76 -24.31 -0.90
N GLY A 100 -7.42 -24.45 -2.18
CA GLY A 100 -8.35 -24.86 -3.24
C GLY A 100 -8.67 -23.75 -4.24
N GLY A 101 -8.47 -22.49 -3.87
CA GLY A 101 -8.56 -21.35 -4.80
C GLY A 101 -7.50 -20.26 -4.57
N HIS A 102 -6.80 -20.29 -3.44
CA HIS A 102 -5.78 -19.31 -3.10
C HIS A 102 -4.50 -19.95 -2.56
N LEU A 103 -3.37 -19.31 -2.88
CA LEU A 103 -2.10 -19.52 -2.22
C LEU A 103 -1.97 -18.49 -1.09
N HIS A 104 -1.75 -18.94 0.14
CA HIS A 104 -1.69 -18.08 1.31
C HIS A 104 -0.49 -18.37 2.21
N ALA A 105 0.02 -17.33 2.84
CA ALA A 105 1.00 -17.43 3.92
C ALA A 105 0.76 -16.36 4.97
N ALA A 106 1.31 -16.61 6.16
CA ALA A 106 1.27 -15.67 7.27
C ALA A 106 2.66 -15.07 7.47
N LEU A 107 2.73 -13.75 7.50
CA LEU A 107 3.89 -13.04 8.02
C LEU A 107 3.72 -12.96 9.55
N PRO A 108 4.69 -13.44 10.35
CA PRO A 108 4.50 -13.52 11.78
C PRO A 108 4.36 -12.13 12.40
N ALA A 109 3.58 -12.08 13.49
CA ALA A 109 3.33 -10.88 14.27
C ALA A 109 4.61 -10.08 14.53
N GLN A 110 4.57 -8.80 14.20
CA GLN A 110 5.66 -7.86 14.45
C GLN A 110 5.37 -7.04 15.71
N PRO A 111 6.42 -6.66 16.48
CA PRO A 111 6.27 -5.73 17.58
C PRO A 111 5.76 -4.37 17.07
N PRO A 112 5.23 -3.50 17.96
CA PRO A 112 4.83 -2.14 17.58
C PRO A 112 5.96 -1.42 16.84
N ALA A 113 5.62 -0.82 15.69
CA ALA A 113 6.56 -0.17 14.77
C ALA A 113 7.66 -1.08 14.16
N GLY A 114 7.53 -2.40 14.30
CA GLY A 114 8.38 -3.37 13.61
C GLY A 114 8.24 -3.23 12.09
N LYS A 115 9.37 -3.14 11.40
CA LYS A 115 9.43 -3.07 9.94
C LYS A 115 10.08 -4.33 9.41
N VAL A 116 9.47 -4.88 8.36
CA VAL A 116 9.93 -6.08 7.68
C VAL A 116 9.93 -5.82 6.18
N GLU A 117 10.88 -6.43 5.50
CA GLU A 117 10.89 -6.56 4.06
C GLU A 117 10.40 -7.96 3.73
N TYR A 118 9.51 -8.08 2.76
CA TYR A 118 9.09 -9.38 2.26
C TYR A 118 8.90 -9.34 0.75
N LEU A 119 9.01 -10.51 0.13
CA LEU A 119 8.81 -10.74 -1.29
C LEU A 119 8.13 -12.09 -1.50
N LEU A 120 7.40 -12.22 -2.60
CA LEU A 120 6.78 -13.47 -3.01
C LEU A 120 7.58 -14.06 -4.17
N ARG A 121 7.97 -15.33 -4.06
CA ARG A 121 8.54 -16.08 -5.17
C ARG A 121 7.53 -17.10 -5.62
N LEU A 122 7.17 -17.04 -6.89
CA LEU A 122 6.26 -17.96 -7.54
C LEU A 122 7.09 -18.87 -8.44
N HIS A 123 6.95 -20.17 -8.22
CA HIS A 123 7.55 -21.21 -9.04
C HIS A 123 6.50 -21.72 -10.02
N THR A 124 6.84 -21.66 -11.29
CA THR A 124 5.99 -22.12 -12.38
C THR A 124 6.77 -23.13 -13.23
N PRO A 125 6.08 -23.99 -14.01
CA PRO A 125 6.76 -24.91 -14.91
C PRO A 125 7.64 -24.21 -15.97
N ALA A 126 7.34 -22.94 -16.28
CA ALA A 126 8.04 -22.14 -17.28
C ALA A 126 9.21 -21.31 -16.70
N GLY A 127 9.40 -21.30 -15.38
CA GLY A 127 10.43 -20.52 -14.69
C GLY A 127 9.95 -19.89 -13.37
N GLU A 128 10.81 -19.08 -12.77
CA GLU A 128 10.56 -18.41 -11.50
C GLU A 128 10.13 -16.94 -11.71
N THR A 129 9.17 -16.45 -10.92
CA THR A 129 8.73 -15.05 -10.93
C THR A 129 8.76 -14.48 -9.52
N VAL A 130 9.35 -13.29 -9.36
CA VAL A 130 9.41 -12.58 -8.07
C VAL A 130 8.52 -11.35 -8.11
N ALA A 131 7.68 -11.17 -7.08
CA ALA A 131 6.71 -10.09 -6.95
C ALA A 131 6.78 -9.42 -5.56
#